data_AF-T1ADU1-F1
#
_entry.id   AF-T1ADU1-F1
#
_cell.length_a   1.000
_cell.length_b   1.000
_cell.length_c   1.000
_cell.angle_alpha   90.00
_cell.angle_beta   90.00
_cell.angle_gamma   90.00
#
_symmetry.space_group_name_H-M   'P 1'
#
loop_
_entity.id
_entity.type
_entity.pdbx_description
1 polymer ?
#
loop_
_entity_poly.entity_id
_entity_poly.type
_entity_poly.pdbx_seq_one_letter_code
_entity_poly.pdbx_strand_id
1 'polypeptide(L)'
;MKYLPLIWAALTRHKTRTALTLLAVAAAFVLFGLIGLVNHAMTHAANSVASAHRLITFAQPSRSSGLPVSLEAEIRGVPGVQAVTFNHPFWGIYQ
;
A
#
# COMPACT_ATOMS: atom_id res chain seq x y z
N MET A 1 21.77 39.05 -12.38
CA MET A 1 22.40 37.70 -12.27
C MET A 1 23.37 37.50 -13.44
N LYS A 2 24.65 37.85 -13.27
CA LYS A 2 25.62 38.03 -14.36
C LYS A 2 26.20 36.72 -14.94
N TYR A 3 26.03 35.58 -14.25
CA TYR A 3 26.68 34.30 -14.59
C TYR A 3 25.75 33.24 -15.19
N LEU A 4 24.42 33.43 -15.17
CA LEU A 4 23.46 32.54 -15.83
C LEU A 4 23.75 32.31 -17.33
N PRO A 5 24.06 33.34 -18.14
CA PRO A 5 24.36 33.12 -19.56
C PRO A 5 25.67 32.35 -19.80
N LEU A 6 26.65 32.45 -18.88
CA LEU A 6 27.91 31.69 -18.94
C LEU A 6 27.69 30.19 -18.68
N ILE A 7 26.81 29.86 -17.72
CA ILE A 7 26.42 28.47 -17.43
C ILE A 7 25.68 27.88 -18.64
N TRP A 8 24.78 28.65 -19.27
CA TRP A 8 24.05 28.20 -20.47
C TRP A 8 24.96 27.99 -21.69
N ALA A 9 25.95 28.87 -21.88
CA ALA A 9 26.96 28.71 -22.92
C ALA A 9 27.86 27.49 -22.67
N ALA A 10 28.20 27.20 -21.41
CA ALA A 10 28.98 26.02 -21.05
C ALA A 10 28.19 24.70 -21.22
N LEU A 11 26.89 24.68 -20.92
CA LEU A 11 26.03 23.50 -21.08
C LEU A 11 25.82 23.10 -22.55
N THR A 12 25.68 24.08 -23.44
CA THR A 12 25.41 23.86 -24.88
C THR A 12 26.66 23.47 -25.68
N ARG A 13 27.86 23.70 -25.13
CA ARG A 13 29.14 23.32 -25.74
C ARG A 13 29.37 21.81 -25.81
N HIS A 14 28.84 21.04 -24.85
CA HIS A 14 28.97 19.58 -24.81
C HIS A 14 27.60 18.89 -24.70
N LYS A 15 26.80 19.01 -25.78
CA LYS A 15 25.40 18.58 -25.86
C LYS A 15 25.15 17.13 -25.39
N THR A 16 26.04 16.19 -25.74
CA THR A 16 25.92 14.78 -25.37
C THR A 16 26.11 14.54 -23.88
N ARG A 17 27.17 15.10 -23.28
CA ARG A 17 27.44 14.97 -21.84
C ARG A 17 26.32 15.57 -21.01
N THR A 18 25.89 16.79 -21.36
CA THR A 18 24.82 17.49 -20.65
C THR A 18 23.49 16.74 -20.75
N ALA A 19 23.14 16.22 -21.93
CA ALA A 19 21.94 15.43 -22.13
C ALA A 19 21.97 14.12 -21.33
N LEU A 20 23.08 13.38 -21.34
CA LEU A 20 23.23 12.15 -20.56
C LEU A 20 23.13 12.39 -19.06
N THR A 21 23.72 13.48 -18.55
CA THR A 21 23.62 13.83 -17.12
C THR A 21 22.20 14.24 -16.72
N LEU A 22 21.50 15.01 -17.56
CA LEU A 22 20.11 15.39 -17.32
C LEU A 22 19.18 14.17 -17.36
N LEU A 23 19.41 13.26 -18.31
CA LEU A 23 18.64 12.04 -18.46
C LEU A 23 18.84 11.10 -17.27
N ALA A 24 20.08 10.97 -16.77
CA ALA A 24 20.36 10.19 -15.56
C ALA A 24 19.61 10.73 -14.33
N VAL A 25 19.61 12.07 -14.15
CA VAL A 25 18.86 12.71 -13.07
C VAL A 25 17.36 12.51 -13.25
N ALA A 26 16.82 12.69 -14.46
CA ALA A 26 15.41 12.46 -14.75
C ALA A 26 15.01 10.99 -14.48
N ALA A 27 15.82 10.02 -14.89
CA ALA A 27 15.59 8.60 -14.65
C ALA A 27 15.54 8.28 -13.15
N ALA A 28 16.42 8.88 -12.34
CA ALA A 28 16.40 8.71 -10.89
C ALA A 28 15.08 9.21 -10.27
N PHE A 29 14.59 10.38 -10.70
CA PHE A 29 13.30 10.90 -10.26
C PHE A 29 12.12 10.02 -10.70
N VAL A 30 12.17 9.49 -11.93
CA VAL A 30 11.14 8.56 -12.44
C VAL A 30 11.10 7.28 -11.61
N LEU A 31 12.26 6.68 -11.32
CA LEU A 31 12.35 5.48 -10.47
C LEU A 31 11.80 5.75 -9.07
N PHE A 32 12.15 6.90 -8.47
CA PHE A 32 11.62 7.30 -7.18
C PHE A 32 10.09 7.47 -7.21
N GLY A 33 9.57 8.13 -8.24
CA GLY A 33 8.12 8.29 -8.44
C GLY A 33 7.39 6.96 -8.63
N LEU A 34 7.98 6.01 -9.37
CA LEU A 34 7.45 4.66 -9.57
C LEU A 34 7.32 3.89 -8.26
N ILE A 35 8.33 3.98 -7.38
CA ILE A 35 8.26 3.37 -6.04
C ILE A 35 7.10 3.96 -5.24
N GLY A 36 6.89 5.28 -5.32
CA GLY A 36 5.74 5.95 -4.71
C GLY A 36 4.40 5.46 -5.27
N LEU A 37 4.30 5.33 -6.61
CA LEU A 37 3.10 4.84 -7.28
C LEU A 37 2.76 3.39 -6.89
N VAL A 38 3.76 2.51 -6.85
CA VAL A 38 3.56 1.10 -6.45
C VAL A 38 3.07 1.03 -5.02
N ASN A 39 3.68 1.77 -4.09
CA ASN A 39 3.22 1.82 -2.71
C ASN A 39 1.77 2.31 -2.62
N HIS A 40 1.45 3.41 -3.29
CA HIS A 40 0.09 3.94 -3.30
C HIS A 40 -0.91 2.94 -3.89
N ALA A 41 -0.58 2.31 -5.02
CA ALA A 41 -1.42 1.31 -5.66
C ALA A 41 -1.66 0.09 -4.75
N MET A 42 -0.62 -0.39 -4.05
CA MET A 42 -0.75 -1.48 -3.09
C MET A 42 -1.60 -1.08 -1.88
N THR A 43 -1.41 0.13 -1.33
CA THR A 43 -2.24 0.62 -0.21
C THR A 43 -3.69 0.81 -0.63
N HIS A 44 -3.94 1.36 -1.82
CA HIS A 44 -5.30 1.53 -2.34
C HIS A 44 -5.97 0.19 -2.65
N ALA A 45 -5.24 -0.76 -3.22
CA ALA A 45 -5.73 -2.11 -3.47
C ALA A 45 -6.01 -2.89 -2.17
N ALA A 46 -5.14 -2.74 -1.16
CA ALA A 46 -5.37 -3.32 0.16
C ALA A 46 -6.61 -2.71 0.82
N ASN A 47 -6.75 -1.38 0.74
CA ASN A 47 -7.88 -0.67 1.32
C ASN A 47 -9.19 -0.99 0.59
N SER A 48 -9.21 -1.11 -0.74
CA SER A 48 -10.45 -1.44 -1.47
C SER A 48 -10.97 -2.85 -1.13
N VAL A 49 -10.07 -3.81 -0.87
CA VAL A 49 -10.44 -5.16 -0.41
C VAL A 49 -10.82 -5.18 1.08
N ALA A 50 -10.19 -4.33 1.91
CA ALA A 50 -10.48 -4.18 3.33
C ALA A 50 -11.66 -3.24 3.66
N SER A 51 -12.20 -2.50 2.68
CA SER A 51 -13.26 -1.48 2.88
C SER A 51 -14.66 -2.04 3.14
N ALA A 52 -14.83 -3.36 3.18
CA ALA A 52 -15.99 -3.90 3.86
C ALA A 52 -15.85 -3.54 5.34
N HIS A 53 -16.75 -2.72 5.88
CA HIS A 53 -16.81 -2.39 7.30
C HIS A 53 -17.02 -3.67 8.11
N ARG A 54 -15.92 -4.38 8.40
CA ARG A 54 -15.91 -5.70 9.03
C ARG A 54 -15.39 -5.53 10.44
N LEU A 55 -16.21 -5.90 11.41
CA LEU A 55 -15.79 -6.02 12.80
C LEU A 55 -15.31 -7.46 13.03
N ILE A 56 -14.07 -7.65 13.46
CA ILE A 56 -13.53 -8.96 13.84
C ILE A 56 -13.72 -9.14 15.36
N THR A 57 -14.57 -10.08 15.75
CA THR A 57 -14.85 -10.41 17.16
C THR A 57 -14.02 -11.62 17.59
N PHE A 58 -13.52 -11.60 18.82
CA PHE A 58 -12.72 -12.69 19.40
C PHE A 58 -13.32 -13.13 20.73
N ALA A 59 -13.08 -14.38 21.12
CA ALA A 59 -13.53 -14.87 22.43
C ALA A 59 -12.72 -14.16 23.52
N GLN A 60 -13.42 -13.58 24.51
CA GLN A 60 -12.81 -12.94 25.67
C GLN A 60 -11.78 -13.82 26.41
N PRO A 61 -12.03 -15.13 26.65
CA PRO A 61 -11.05 -15.96 27.37
C PRO A 61 -9.78 -16.25 26.56
N SER A 62 -9.86 -16.35 25.23
CA SER A 62 -8.66 -16.47 24.38
C SER A 62 -8.95 -16.22 22.90
N ARG A 63 -8.05 -15.50 22.23
CA ARG A 63 -8.04 -15.34 20.76
C ARG A 63 -7.71 -16.65 20.01
N SER A 64 -7.11 -17.62 20.71
CA SER A 64 -6.76 -18.93 20.13
C SER A 64 -7.90 -19.94 20.16
N SER A 65 -8.85 -19.77 21.09
CA SER A 65 -10.12 -20.51 21.07
C SER A 65 -11.07 -19.79 20.11
N GLY A 66 -11.47 -20.45 19.03
CA GLY A 66 -12.47 -19.91 18.11
C GLY A 66 -13.78 -19.58 18.82
N LEU A 67 -14.57 -18.64 18.29
CA LEU A 67 -15.92 -18.39 18.79
C LEU A 67 -16.82 -19.62 18.55
N PRO A 68 -17.65 -20.02 19.52
CA PRO A 68 -18.70 -21.01 19.29
C PRO A 68 -19.65 -20.57 18.17
N VAL A 69 -19.99 -21.50 17.26
CA VAL A 69 -20.94 -21.26 16.14
C VAL A 69 -22.33 -20.83 16.64
N SER A 70 -22.72 -21.21 17.86
CA SER A 70 -23.99 -20.82 18.46
C SER A 70 -24.17 -19.30 18.61
N LEU A 71 -23.08 -18.53 18.73
CA LEU A 71 -23.11 -17.07 18.85
C LEU A 71 -23.38 -16.37 17.51
N GLU A 72 -23.36 -17.08 16.38
CA GLU A 72 -23.61 -16.50 15.06
C GLU A 72 -25.00 -15.85 14.97
N ALA A 73 -26.01 -16.50 15.54
CA ALA A 73 -27.38 -15.99 15.56
C ALA A 73 -27.51 -14.69 16.39
N GLU A 74 -26.81 -14.62 17.51
CA GLU A 74 -26.78 -13.45 18.38
C GLU A 74 -26.06 -12.27 17.71
N ILE A 75 -24.90 -12.51 17.09
CA ILE A 75 -24.13 -11.49 16.37
C ILE A 75 -24.93 -10.92 15.18
N ARG A 76 -25.65 -11.78 14.44
CA ARG A 76 -26.53 -11.35 13.34
C ARG A 76 -27.69 -10.47 13.82
N GLY A 77 -28.10 -10.60 15.08
CA GLY A 77 -29.16 -9.77 15.69
C GLY A 77 -28.71 -8.37 16.10
N VAL A 78 -27.41 -8.08 16.09
CA VAL A 78 -26.89 -6.75 16.48
C VAL A 78 -27.25 -5.70 15.40
N PRO A 79 -27.86 -4.56 15.79
CA PRO A 79 -28.20 -3.50 14.84
C PRO A 79 -26.97 -3.03 14.03
N GLY A 80 -27.10 -3.03 12.71
CA GLY A 80 -26.02 -2.62 11.78
C GLY A 80 -25.18 -3.77 11.22
N VAL A 81 -25.37 -5.01 11.68
CA VAL A 81 -24.71 -6.20 11.10
C VAL A 81 -25.46 -6.67 9.86
N GLN A 82 -24.79 -6.63 8.70
CA GLN A 82 -25.38 -7.07 7.43
C GLN A 82 -25.09 -8.55 7.13
N ALA A 83 -23.92 -9.05 7.51
CA ALA A 83 -23.50 -10.42 7.27
C ALA A 83 -22.50 -10.86 8.34
N VAL A 84 -22.51 -12.16 8.67
CA VAL A 84 -21.57 -12.81 9.57
C VAL A 84 -20.84 -13.88 8.77
N THR A 85 -19.52 -13.98 8.93
CA THR A 85 -18.70 -15.02 8.29
C THR A 85 -17.71 -15.59 9.30
N PHE A 86 -17.36 -16.86 9.12
CA PHE A 86 -16.31 -17.49 9.89
C PHE A 86 -14.94 -17.05 9.37
N ASN A 87 -14.01 -16.76 10.28
CA ASN A 87 -12.61 -16.51 9.96
C ASN A 87 -11.74 -17.42 10.84
N HIS A 88 -11.27 -18.53 10.27
CA HIS A 88 -10.36 -19.44 10.95
C HIS A 88 -8.98 -19.36 10.27
N PRO A 89 -8.04 -18.57 10.81
CA PRO A 89 -6.70 -18.50 10.24
C PRO A 89 -6.04 -19.87 10.34
N PHE A 90 -5.66 -20.43 9.19
CA PHE A 90 -4.89 -21.67 9.12
C PHE A 90 -3.42 -21.34 9.36
N TRP A 91 -2.89 -21.74 10.52
CA TRP A 91 -1.46 -21.66 10.81
C TRP A 91 -0.81 -22.93 10.25
N GLY A 92 -0.43 -22.89 8.98
CA GLY A 92 0.33 -23.97 8.36
C GLY A 92 1.74 -24.01 8.92
N ILE A 93 2.09 -25.09 9.61
CA ILE A 93 3.47 -25.39 9.98
C ILE A 93 4.06 -26.16 8.80
N TYR A 94 4.94 -25.54 8.03
CA TYR A 94 5.70 -26.21 6.98
C TYR A 94 6.92 -26.87 7.63
N GLN A 95 7.11 -28.17 7.38
CA GLN A 95 8.35 -28.89 7.70
C GLN A 95 9.32 -28.79 6.52
#